data_AF-A0AAU2E7T3-F1
#
_entry.id   AF-A0AAU2E7T3-F1
#
_cell.length_a   1.000
_cell.length_b   1.000
_cell.length_c   1.000
_cell.angle_alpha   90.00
_cell.angle_beta   90.00
_cell.angle_gamma   90.00
#
_symmetry.space_group_name_H-M   'P 1'
#
loop_
_entity.id
_entity.type
_entity.pdbx_description
1 polymer ?
#
loop_
_entity_poly.entity_id
_entity_poly.type
_entity_poly.pdbx_seq_one_letter_code
_entity_poly.pdbx_strand_id
1 'polypeptide(L)'
;MYHIAVSFDIPADKRQEFIDAALEDGRLSDRDEPGTQRFELITDAENPNRFYLNEAYDDEAAFDVHCQGEHFAKFFSIIEKFAEGPTWLIKGTRVEDPALVASK
;
A
#
# COMPACT_ATOMS: atom_id res chain seq x y z
N MET A 1 -8.84 -5.70 11.30
CA MET A 1 -8.18 -4.88 10.25
C MET A 1 -6.68 -4.95 10.43
N TYR A 2 -5.99 -5.41 9.40
CA TYR A 2 -4.55 -5.48 9.30
C TYR A 2 -4.05 -4.26 8.52
N HIS A 3 -3.02 -3.59 9.03
CA HIS A 3 -2.52 -2.33 8.49
C HIS A 3 -1.09 -2.45 8.03
N ILE A 4 -0.82 -1.87 6.87
CA ILE A 4 0.51 -1.73 6.29
C ILE A 4 0.76 -0.26 5.98
N ALA A 5 1.96 0.21 6.30
CA ALA A 5 2.50 1.42 5.72
C ALA A 5 3.94 1.19 5.31
N VAL A 6 4.24 1.47 4.04
CA VAL A 6 5.59 1.40 3.48
C VAL A 6 5.95 2.71 2.80
N SER A 7 7.23 3.04 2.75
CA SER A 7 7.73 4.18 1.98
C SER A 7 8.71 3.79 0.89
N PHE A 8 8.74 4.60 -0.16
CA PHE A 8 9.68 4.51 -1.27
C PHE A 8 10.28 5.89 -1.57
N ASP A 9 11.58 5.92 -1.85
CA ASP A 9 12.26 7.08 -2.45
C ASP A 9 12.47 6.83 -3.94
N ILE A 10 12.05 7.77 -4.77
CA ILE A 10 11.96 7.59 -6.23
C ILE A 10 12.87 8.60 -6.94
N PRO A 11 13.67 8.19 -7.95
CA PRO A 11 14.37 9.13 -8.81
C PRO A 11 13.39 10.12 -9.47
N ALA A 12 13.76 11.40 -9.54
CA ALA A 12 12.85 12.45 -9.99
C ALA A 12 12.30 12.22 -11.42
N ASP A 13 13.09 11.61 -12.30
CA ASP A 13 12.72 11.25 -13.67
C ASP A 13 11.82 10.01 -13.76
N LYS A 14 11.68 9.24 -12.68
CA LYS A 14 10.82 8.06 -12.53
C LYS A 14 9.56 8.30 -11.72
N ARG A 15 9.38 9.52 -11.21
CA ARG A 15 8.25 9.91 -10.36
C ARG A 15 6.88 9.56 -10.96
N GLN A 16 6.64 9.92 -12.21
CA GLN A 16 5.33 9.66 -12.84
C GLN A 16 5.10 8.16 -13.07
N GLU A 17 6.15 7.44 -13.46
CA GLU A 17 6.10 5.99 -13.67
C GLU A 17 5.71 5.25 -12.37
N PHE A 18 6.25 5.69 -11.22
CA PHE A 18 5.86 5.17 -9.91
C PHE A 18 4.39 5.48 -9.57
N ILE A 19 3.97 6.73 -9.75
CA ILE A 19 2.60 7.17 -9.44
C ILE A 19 1.58 6.36 -10.24
N ASP A 20 1.81 6.22 -11.55
CA ASP A 20 0.89 5.50 -12.43
C ASP A 20 0.80 4.02 -12.03
N ALA A 21 1.93 3.38 -11.70
CA ALA A 21 1.97 2.00 -11.28
C ALA A 21 1.27 1.78 -9.93
N ALA A 22 1.54 2.62 -8.93
CA ALA A 22 0.94 2.51 -7.60
C ALA A 22 -0.57 2.78 -7.60
N LEU A 23 -1.03 3.76 -8.39
CA LEU A 23 -2.46 4.05 -8.53
C LEU A 23 -3.20 2.97 -9.32
N GLU A 24 -2.54 2.34 -10.31
CA GLU A 24 -3.11 1.21 -11.02
C GLU A 24 -3.28 0.00 -10.08
N ASP A 25 -2.24 -0.33 -9.30
CA ASP A 25 -2.27 -1.40 -8.31
C ASP A 25 -3.42 -1.20 -7.33
N GLY A 26 -3.46 -0.05 -6.64
CA GLY A 26 -4.52 0.23 -5.66
C GLY A 26 -5.93 0.18 -6.23
N ARG A 27 -6.17 0.71 -7.44
CA ARG A 27 -7.49 0.65 -8.10
C ARG A 27 -7.89 -0.79 -8.45
N LEU A 28 -6.93 -1.63 -8.81
CA LEU A 28 -7.19 -3.02 -9.18
C LEU A 28 -7.35 -3.90 -7.95
N SER A 29 -6.56 -3.70 -6.90
CA SER A 29 -6.73 -4.37 -5.61
C SER A 29 -8.08 -4.05 -4.97
N ASP A 30 -8.51 -2.78 -4.97
CA ASP A 30 -9.85 -2.39 -4.47
C ASP A 30 -10.99 -3.08 -5.25
N ARG A 31 -10.80 -3.31 -6.56
CA ARG A 31 -11.81 -3.93 -7.42
C ARG A 31 -11.82 -5.46 -7.32
N ASP A 32 -10.64 -6.08 -7.28
CA ASP A 32 -10.47 -7.51 -7.57
C ASP A 32 -10.04 -8.34 -6.35
N GLU A 33 -9.59 -7.72 -5.26
CA GLU A 33 -9.08 -8.40 -4.07
C GLU A 33 -10.05 -8.21 -2.88
N PRO A 34 -10.98 -9.16 -2.66
CA PRO A 34 -11.84 -9.12 -1.48
C PRO A 34 -11.02 -9.04 -0.19
N GLY A 35 -11.35 -8.05 0.64
CA GLY A 35 -10.65 -7.80 1.90
C GLY A 35 -9.68 -6.63 1.86
N THR A 36 -9.43 -6.02 0.69
CA THR A 36 -8.81 -4.69 0.60
C THR A 36 -9.80 -3.63 1.08
N GLN A 37 -9.43 -2.90 2.13
CA GLN A 37 -10.27 -1.86 2.76
C GLN A 37 -9.73 -0.44 2.52
N ARG A 38 -8.44 -0.34 2.19
CA ARG A 38 -7.76 0.92 1.89
C ARG A 38 -6.54 0.64 1.04
N PHE A 39 -6.33 1.47 0.03
CA PHE A 39 -5.08 1.58 -0.70
C PHE A 39 -4.85 3.04 -1.11
N GLU A 40 -4.02 3.76 -0.36
CA GLU A 40 -3.79 5.19 -0.57
C GLU A 40 -2.32 5.46 -0.91
N LEU A 41 -2.09 6.15 -2.02
CA LEU A 41 -0.79 6.72 -2.36
C LEU A 41 -0.69 8.13 -1.78
N ILE A 42 0.31 8.36 -0.93
CA ILE A 42 0.54 9.63 -0.24
C ILE A 42 1.92 10.16 -0.64
N THR A 43 2.02 11.41 -1.08
CA THR A 43 3.32 12.07 -1.28
C THR A 43 3.79 12.67 0.04
N ASP A 44 5.07 12.56 0.34
CA ASP A 44 5.67 13.21 1.49
C ASP A 44 5.57 14.74 1.42
N ALA A 45 5.41 15.38 2.57
CA ALA A 45 5.20 16.82 2.67
C ALA A 45 6.47 17.64 2.39
N GLU A 46 7.66 17.07 2.62
CA GLU A 46 8.95 17.74 2.50
C GLU A 46 9.76 17.24 1.30
N ASN A 47 9.54 15.99 0.88
CA ASN A 47 10.20 15.38 -0.27
C ASN A 47 9.18 14.95 -1.35
N PRO A 48 9.04 15.69 -2.47
CA PRO A 48 8.06 15.36 -3.52
C PRO A 48 8.33 14.05 -4.27
N ASN A 49 9.48 13.43 -4.03
CA ASN A 49 9.90 12.16 -4.61
C ASN A 49 9.86 11.00 -3.60
N ARG A 50 9.39 11.24 -2.37
CA ARG A 50 9.07 10.21 -1.39
C ARG A 50 7.57 9.95 -1.39
N PHE A 51 7.21 8.67 -1.42
CA PHE A 51 5.83 8.25 -1.38
C PHE A 51 5.60 7.21 -0.29
N TYR A 52 4.37 7.17 0.20
CA TYR A 52 3.87 6.16 1.13
C TYR A 52 2.69 5.44 0.51
N LEU A 53 2.66 4.12 0.67
CA LEU A 53 1.44 3.34 0.52
C LEU A 53 0.86 3.11 1.91
N ASN A 54 -0.37 3.58 2.13
CA ASN A 54 -1.12 3.39 3.36
C ASN A 54 -2.28 2.44 3.08
N GLU A 55 -2.15 1.21 3.56
CA GLU A 55 -3.02 0.11 3.20
C GLU A 55 -3.70 -0.49 4.43
N ALA A 56 -4.91 -0.98 4.23
CA ALA A 56 -5.65 -1.70 5.25
C ALA A 56 -6.41 -2.86 4.62
N TYR A 57 -6.36 -4.00 5.30
CA TYR A 57 -6.99 -5.24 4.89
C TYR A 57 -7.87 -5.77 6.02
N ASP A 58 -8.84 -6.63 5.71
CA ASP A 58 -9.67 -7.28 6.73
C ASP A 58 -8.81 -8.00 7.79
N ASP A 59 -7.85 -8.78 7.30
CA ASP A 59 -6.88 -9.54 8.08
C ASP A 59 -5.55 -9.73 7.31
N GLU A 60 -4.62 -10.49 7.91
CA GLU A 60 -3.32 -10.78 7.31
C GLU A 60 -3.42 -11.69 6.08
N ALA A 61 -4.43 -12.56 6.00
CA ALA A 61 -4.61 -13.45 4.85
C ALA A 61 -5.06 -12.67 3.61
N ALA A 62 -5.88 -11.63 3.77
CA ALA A 62 -6.22 -10.71 2.68
C ALA A 62 -4.98 -9.94 2.17
N PHE A 63 -4.08 -9.54 3.07
CA PHE A 63 -2.79 -8.95 2.67
C PHE A 63 -1.89 -9.96 1.93
N ASP A 64 -1.87 -11.22 2.35
CA ASP A 64 -1.11 -12.27 1.66
C ASP A 64 -1.65 -12.52 0.23
N VAL A 65 -2.98 -12.45 0.04
CA VAL A 65 -3.60 -12.51 -1.29
C VAL A 65 -3.12 -11.36 -2.16
N HIS A 66 -3.12 -10.13 -1.64
CA HIS A 66 -2.58 -8.96 -2.33
C HIS A 66 -1.12 -9.19 -2.79
N CYS A 67 -0.24 -9.59 -1.87
CA CYS A 67 1.19 -9.85 -2.17
C CYS A 67 1.44 -10.99 -3.17
N GLN A 68 0.48 -11.91 -3.34
CA GLN A 68 0.56 -13.01 -4.31
C GLN A 68 -0.19 -12.70 -5.62
N GLY A 69 -0.87 -11.54 -5.69
CA GLY A 69 -1.72 -11.13 -6.79
C GLY A 69 -0.95 -10.65 -8.02
N GLU A 70 -1.64 -10.69 -9.17
CA GLU A 70 -1.08 -10.25 -10.45
C GLU A 70 -0.81 -8.73 -10.47
N HIS A 71 -1.64 -7.95 -9.76
CA HIS A 71 -1.53 -6.49 -9.69
C HIS A 71 -0.27 -6.06 -8.94
N PHE A 72 -0.06 -6.62 -7.74
CA PHE A 72 1.16 -6.43 -6.96
C PHE A 72 2.41 -6.87 -7.74
N ALA A 73 2.37 -8.04 -8.39
CA ALA A 73 3.50 -8.53 -9.19
C ALA A 73 3.84 -7.57 -10.34
N LYS A 74 2.82 -7.01 -11.01
CA LYS A 74 3.00 -6.00 -12.06
C LYS A 74 3.62 -4.72 -11.49
N PHE A 75 3.07 -4.19 -10.40
CA PHE A 75 3.60 -3.01 -9.71
C PHE A 75 5.07 -3.20 -9.34
N PHE A 76 5.40 -4.32 -8.67
CA PHE A 76 6.74 -4.62 -8.23
C PHE A 76 7.74 -4.72 -9.39
N SER A 77 7.37 -5.36 -10.50
CA SER A 77 8.22 -5.48 -11.71
C SER A 77 8.56 -4.13 -12.39
N ILE A 78 7.77 -3.09 -12.12
CA ILE A 78 8.02 -1.74 -12.62
C ILE A 78 9.01 -1.07 -11.68
N ILE A 79 8.70 -1.05 -10.37
CA ILE A 79 9.41 -0.24 -9.40
C ILE A 79 10.76 -0.81 -8.96
N GLU A 80 10.97 -2.14 -9.04
CA GLU A 80 12.23 -2.79 -8.64
C GLU A 80 13.47 -2.25 -9.37
N LYS A 81 13.26 -1.60 -10.52
CA LYS A 81 14.31 -1.05 -11.38
C LYS A 81 14.85 0.28 -10.88
N PHE A 82 14.10 1.01 -10.05
CA PHE A 82 14.43 2.39 -9.71
C PHE A 82 14.05 2.83 -8.30
N ALA A 83 13.09 2.18 -7.64
CA ALA A 83 12.64 2.60 -6.33
C ALA A 83 13.62 2.15 -5.23
N GLU A 84 13.94 3.07 -4.32
CA GLU A 84 14.62 2.72 -3.07
C GLU A 84 13.56 2.40 -2.01
N GLY A 85 13.44 1.12 -1.65
CA GLY A 85 12.41 0.60 -0.74
C GLY A 85 11.94 -0.81 -1.13
N PRO A 86 10.83 -1.30 -0.54
CA PRO A 86 10.02 -0.64 0.49
C PRO A 86 10.75 -0.54 1.83
N THR A 87 10.61 0.59 2.52
CA THR A 87 10.90 0.69 3.95
C THR A 87 9.61 0.47 4.73
N TRP A 88 9.60 -0.51 5.63
CA TRP A 88 8.42 -0.84 6.44
C TRP A 88 8.28 0.11 7.63
N LEU A 89 7.15 0.81 7.69
CA LEU A 89 6.83 1.78 8.76
C LEU A 89 5.78 1.21 9.71
N ILE A 90 4.77 0.52 9.18
CA ILE A 90 3.70 -0.13 9.93
C ILE A 90 3.47 -1.52 9.32
N LYS A 91 3.34 -2.53 10.18
CA LYS A 91 2.86 -3.87 9.83
C LYS A 91 2.20 -4.50 11.05
N GLY A 92 0.89 -4.69 11.02
CA GLY A 92 0.20 -5.41 12.10
C GLY A 92 -1.29 -5.14 12.21
N THR A 93 -1.89 -5.76 13.21
CA THR A 93 -3.34 -5.72 13.44
C THR A 93 -3.74 -4.52 14.30
N ARG A 94 -4.78 -3.80 13.89
CA ARG A 94 -5.40 -2.73 14.69
C ARG A 94 -5.89 -3.29 16.02
N VAL A 95 -5.49 -2.64 17.11
CA VAL A 95 -6.06 -2.88 18.44
C VAL A 95 -7.38 -2.12 18.52
N GLU A 96 -8.47 -2.86 18.73
CA GLU A 96 -9.80 -2.27 18.91
C GLU A 96 -9.98 -1.74 20.34
N ASP A 97 -10.65 -0.60 20.48
CA ASP A 97 -11.14 -0.12 21.77
C ASP A 97 -12.47 -0.83 22.07
N PRO A 98 -12.53 -1.73 23.09
CA PRO A 98 -13.75 -2.46 23.41
C PRO A 98 -14.93 -1.54 23.75
N ALA A 99 -14.68 -0.33 24.25
CA ALA A 99 -15.72 0.65 24.55
C ALA A 99 -16.40 1.22 23.29
N LEU A 100 -15.70 1.24 22.16
CA LEU A 100 -16.21 1.76 20.88
C LEU A 100 -16.82 0.66 19.99
N VAL A 101 -16.45 -0.60 20.20
CA VAL A 101 -16.97 -1.75 19.42
C VAL A 101 -18.39 -2.14 19.87
N ALA A 102 -18.72 -2.02 21.15
CA ALA A 102 -20.03 -2.42 21.70
C ALA A 102 -21.21 -1.52 21.29
N SER A 103 -20.96 -0.45 20.52
CA SER A 103 -21.97 0.54 20.11
C SER A 103 -22.39 0.45 18.64
N LYS A 104 -21.99 -0.62 17.92
CA LYS A 104 -22.45 -0.94 16.56
C LYS A 104 -23.14 -2.29 16.54
#